data_AF-A0A4Q1UEB5-F1
#
_entry.id   AF-A0A4Q1UEB5-F1
#
_cell.length_a   1.000
_cell.length_b   1.000
_cell.length_c   1.000
_cell.angle_alpha   90.00
_cell.angle_beta   90.00
_cell.angle_gamma   90.00
#
_symmetry.space_group_name_H-M   'P 1'
#
loop_
_entity.id
_entity.type
_entity.pdbx_description
1 polymer ?
#
loop_
_entity_poly.entity_id
_entity_poly.type
_entity_poly.pdbx_seq_one_letter_code
_entity_poly.pdbx_strand_id
1 'polypeptide(L)'
;MLKRRTIRVECIGDSFERGYTFGRFSDQVSVNDRLWQIASPSLAANLLMSTNNLPVRFRGGNQGFPISRLTDAGLPAALAAYCATWNMDARDWMLLEDAGDHIGNPDTYQAAVEAVIDAVAPVRCAVITAFDYPVGIGADPNYQWDRIIPGFGRSMNAAKIAAAASRGALLIDENAAMDAYRSTTLATDLLDPMQHIDGTIDGIHAGPWGTLKEVSVRLTALGLAGSVRSIEALTSIANVDFTRLQCGATVWNGTRAISYCSALFPAAEVP
;
A
#
# COMPACT_ATOMS: atom_id res chain seq x y z
N MET A 1 -33.43 -6.21 11.45
CA MET A 1 -31.96 -6.31 11.46
C MET A 1 -31.37 -4.93 11.24
N LEU A 2 -30.61 -4.39 12.20
CA LEU A 2 -29.83 -3.17 11.99
C LEU A 2 -28.72 -3.49 10.98
N LYS A 3 -28.66 -2.78 9.85
CA LYS A 3 -27.53 -2.91 8.91
C LYS A 3 -26.25 -2.55 9.66
N ARG A 4 -25.29 -3.48 9.73
CA ARG A 4 -23.95 -3.18 10.25
C ARG A 4 -23.37 -2.05 9.39
N ARG A 5 -22.93 -0.96 10.04
CA ARG A 5 -22.23 0.14 9.37
C ARG A 5 -20.94 -0.40 8.74
N THR A 6 -20.67 0.01 7.51
CA THR A 6 -19.39 -0.24 6.82
C THR A 6 -18.25 0.49 7.55
N ILE A 7 -17.20 -0.25 7.91
CA ILE A 7 -15.94 0.30 8.41
C ILE A 7 -15.22 0.97 7.23
N ARG A 8 -14.78 2.21 7.42
CA ARG A 8 -13.99 2.93 6.42
C ARG A 8 -12.51 2.82 6.72
N VAL A 9 -11.72 2.64 5.68
CA VAL A 9 -10.27 2.67 5.73
C VAL A 9 -9.80 3.70 4.71
N GLU A 10 -9.38 4.86 5.18
CA GLU A 10 -8.85 5.93 4.33
C GLU A 10 -7.35 5.75 4.20
N CYS A 11 -6.89 5.47 2.99
CA CYS A 11 -5.50 5.43 2.62
C CYS A 11 -5.09 6.82 2.16
N ILE A 12 -4.43 7.54 3.06
CA ILE A 12 -3.79 8.82 2.77
C ILE A 12 -2.42 8.49 2.21
N GLY A 13 -2.18 8.89 0.96
CA GLY A 13 -0.95 8.56 0.26
C GLY A 13 -0.79 9.32 -1.05
N ASP A 14 0.37 9.14 -1.66
CA ASP A 14 0.81 9.88 -2.84
C ASP A 14 0.53 9.09 -4.14
N SER A 15 1.46 9.03 -5.08
CA SER A 15 1.36 8.24 -6.30
C SER A 15 1.14 6.75 -6.06
N PHE A 16 1.58 6.19 -4.92
CA PHE A 16 1.31 4.79 -4.55
C PHE A 16 -0.19 4.51 -4.45
N GLU A 17 -0.90 5.27 -3.61
CA GLU A 17 -2.34 5.13 -3.45
C GLU A 17 -3.15 5.57 -4.67
N ARG A 18 -2.57 6.46 -5.50
CA ARG A 18 -3.17 6.91 -6.75
C ARG A 18 -3.11 5.89 -7.86
N GLY A 19 -2.34 4.82 -7.73
CA GLY A 19 -2.41 3.69 -8.63
C GLY A 19 -1.38 3.68 -9.73
N TYR A 20 -0.14 3.98 -9.36
CA TYR A 20 1.04 3.81 -10.22
C TYR A 20 1.51 2.35 -10.33
N THR A 21 0.70 1.38 -9.90
CA THR A 21 0.99 -0.07 -9.94
C THR A 21 1.33 -0.59 -11.34
N PHE A 22 0.82 0.08 -12.37
CA PHE A 22 1.05 -0.25 -13.77
C PHE A 22 1.83 0.85 -14.51
N GLY A 23 2.67 1.59 -13.80
CA GLY A 23 3.35 2.77 -14.34
C GLY A 23 2.44 3.99 -14.36
N ARG A 24 2.59 4.86 -15.36
CA ARG A 24 1.79 6.10 -15.45
C ARG A 24 0.30 5.75 -15.55
N PHE A 25 -0.45 6.16 -14.53
CA PHE A 25 -1.87 5.89 -14.22
C PHE A 25 -2.84 5.72 -15.40
N SER A 26 -2.62 6.37 -16.54
CA SER A 26 -3.53 6.41 -17.71
C SER A 26 -3.03 5.70 -18.95
N ASP A 27 -1.74 5.37 -19.03
CA ASP A 27 -1.11 5.09 -20.33
C ASP A 27 -1.14 3.58 -20.64
N GLN A 28 -1.36 2.72 -19.63
CA GLN A 28 -1.22 1.27 -19.75
C GLN A 28 -2.49 0.47 -19.43
N VAL A 29 -3.36 0.98 -18.54
CA VAL A 29 -4.56 0.28 -18.08
C VAL A 29 -5.73 1.26 -17.96
N SER A 30 -6.80 1.03 -18.74
CA SER A 30 -8.03 1.82 -18.68
C SER A 30 -8.87 1.46 -17.45
N VAL A 31 -9.72 2.39 -16.97
CA VAL A 31 -10.71 2.11 -15.91
C VAL A 31 -11.68 0.97 -16.24
N ASN A 32 -11.82 0.64 -17.53
CA ASN A 32 -12.66 -0.47 -18.01
C ASN A 32 -11.88 -1.80 -18.14
N ASP A 33 -10.55 -1.77 -17.98
CA ASP A 33 -9.73 -2.96 -17.95
C ASP A 33 -9.89 -3.66 -16.60
N ARG A 34 -9.95 -4.99 -16.62
CA ARG A 34 -10.07 -5.80 -15.40
C ARG A 34 -8.88 -5.63 -14.45
N LEU A 35 -7.69 -5.37 -14.99
CA LEU A 35 -6.50 -5.07 -14.19
C LEU A 35 -6.69 -3.80 -13.35
N TRP A 36 -7.60 -2.90 -13.73
CA TRP A 36 -7.90 -1.71 -12.95
C TRP A 36 -8.28 -2.02 -11.50
N GLN A 37 -8.90 -3.18 -11.25
CA GLN A 37 -9.29 -3.61 -9.90
C GLN A 37 -8.10 -3.83 -8.96
N ILE A 38 -6.88 -3.93 -9.48
CA ILE A 38 -5.65 -4.02 -8.69
C ILE A 38 -4.67 -2.88 -9.01
N ALA A 39 -5.15 -1.79 -9.62
CA ALA A 39 -4.32 -0.64 -10.00
C ALA A 39 -3.77 0.13 -8.82
N SER A 40 -4.30 -0.06 -7.60
CA SER A 40 -3.76 0.51 -6.37
C SER A 40 -4.07 -0.41 -5.17
N PRO A 41 -3.39 -0.24 -4.02
CA PRO A 41 -3.66 -1.04 -2.83
C PRO A 41 -5.13 -0.95 -2.40
N SER A 42 -5.71 0.25 -2.45
CA SER A 42 -7.10 0.48 -2.09
C SER A 42 -8.10 -0.24 -3.01
N LEU A 43 -7.83 -0.31 -4.32
CA LEU A 43 -8.68 -1.03 -5.27
C LEU A 43 -8.58 -2.54 -5.06
N ALA A 44 -7.36 -3.06 -4.93
CA ALA A 44 -7.12 -4.48 -4.67
C ALA A 44 -7.73 -4.94 -3.34
N ALA A 45 -7.63 -4.13 -2.28
CA ALA A 45 -8.28 -4.40 -1.01
C ALA A 45 -9.81 -4.44 -1.16
N ASN A 46 -10.42 -3.49 -1.88
CA ASN A 46 -11.86 -3.47 -2.12
C ASN A 46 -12.34 -4.66 -2.94
N LEU A 47 -11.55 -5.13 -3.91
CA LEU A 47 -11.83 -6.38 -4.63
C LEU A 47 -12.01 -7.52 -3.62
N LEU A 48 -11.01 -7.73 -2.74
CA LEU A 48 -11.06 -8.76 -1.70
C LEU A 48 -12.22 -8.57 -0.72
N MET A 49 -12.49 -7.34 -0.27
CA MET A 49 -13.62 -7.07 0.64
C MET A 49 -14.96 -7.42 -0.02
N SER A 50 -15.14 -7.07 -1.31
CA SER A 50 -16.36 -7.34 -2.05
C SER A 50 -16.57 -8.84 -2.32
N THR A 51 -15.51 -9.56 -2.72
CA THR A 51 -15.55 -11.01 -2.93
C THR A 51 -15.95 -11.75 -1.65
N ASN A 52 -15.56 -11.22 -0.49
CA ASN A 52 -15.83 -11.84 0.80
C ASN A 52 -17.04 -11.25 1.54
N ASN A 53 -17.82 -10.36 0.90
CA ASN A 53 -18.96 -9.67 1.51
C ASN A 53 -18.61 -8.99 2.86
N LEU A 54 -17.39 -8.46 2.98
CA LEU A 54 -16.92 -7.80 4.19
C LEU A 54 -17.44 -6.35 4.23
N PRO A 55 -18.00 -5.88 5.35
CA PRO A 55 -18.48 -4.51 5.49
C PRO A 55 -17.31 -3.56 5.78
N VAL A 56 -16.26 -3.61 4.97
CA VAL A 56 -15.07 -2.75 5.04
C VAL A 56 -14.86 -2.12 3.66
N ARG A 57 -14.57 -0.83 3.62
CA ARG A 57 -14.31 -0.11 2.38
C ARG A 57 -13.03 0.69 2.48
N PHE A 58 -12.10 0.40 1.58
CA PHE A 58 -10.87 1.16 1.40
C PHE A 58 -11.11 2.34 0.45
N ARG A 59 -10.48 3.47 0.70
CA ARG A 59 -10.46 4.63 -0.20
C ARG A 59 -9.07 5.22 -0.22
N GLY A 60 -8.46 5.30 -1.40
CA GLY A 60 -7.14 5.89 -1.59
C GLY A 60 -7.06 6.57 -2.94
N GLY A 61 -6.02 7.39 -3.13
CA GLY A 61 -5.73 8.04 -4.40
C GLY A 61 -6.91 8.90 -4.89
N ASN A 62 -7.36 8.64 -6.12
CA ASN A 62 -8.44 9.40 -6.76
C ASN A 62 -9.84 9.19 -6.15
N GLN A 63 -9.99 8.24 -5.22
CA GLN A 63 -11.24 8.02 -4.48
C GLN A 63 -11.15 8.48 -3.01
N GLY A 64 -9.94 8.77 -2.54
CA GLY A 64 -9.63 9.15 -1.17
C GLY A 64 -9.32 10.64 -1.02
N PHE A 65 -8.64 10.99 0.07
CA PHE A 65 -8.13 12.33 0.29
C PHE A 65 -6.71 12.41 -0.31
N PRO A 66 -6.49 13.15 -1.42
CA PRO A 66 -5.18 13.23 -2.04
C PRO A 66 -4.26 14.10 -1.19
N ILE A 67 -3.04 13.61 -0.94
CA ILE A 67 -1.97 14.42 -0.37
C ILE A 67 -0.78 14.48 -1.31
N SER A 68 0.04 15.52 -1.15
CA SER A 68 1.37 15.56 -1.73
C SER A 68 2.38 15.00 -0.74
N ARG A 69 2.33 15.44 0.54
CA ARG A 69 3.26 15.03 1.61
C ARG A 69 2.60 15.13 2.98
N LEU A 70 3.02 14.32 3.95
CA LEU A 70 2.54 14.47 5.34
C LEU A 70 3.06 15.74 6.03
N THR A 71 4.10 16.35 5.50
CA THR A 71 4.70 17.60 6.03
C THR A 71 3.95 18.87 5.63
N ASP A 72 2.89 18.77 4.82
CA ASP A 72 2.12 19.92 4.39
C ASP A 72 1.45 20.61 5.59
N ALA A 73 1.78 21.89 5.83
CA ALA A 73 1.38 22.59 7.06
C ALA A 73 -0.15 22.66 7.30
N GLY A 74 -0.95 22.64 6.24
CA GLY A 74 -2.42 22.65 6.31
C GLY A 74 -3.07 21.27 6.43
N LEU A 75 -2.30 20.19 6.29
CA LEU A 75 -2.83 18.83 6.19
C LEU A 75 -3.58 18.38 7.45
N PRO A 76 -3.08 18.59 8.69
CA PRO A 76 -3.79 18.15 9.89
C PRO A 76 -5.20 18.74 9.99
N ALA A 77 -5.34 20.04 9.73
CA ALA A 77 -6.65 20.71 9.76
C ALA A 77 -7.59 20.21 8.65
N ALA A 78 -7.06 19.96 7.44
CA ALA A 78 -7.84 19.45 6.33
C ALA A 78 -8.34 18.01 6.58
N LEU A 79 -7.50 17.14 7.17
CA LEU A 79 -7.88 15.78 7.53
C LEU A 79 -8.89 15.74 8.67
N ALA A 80 -8.76 16.61 9.68
CA ALA A 80 -9.76 16.76 10.74
C ALA A 80 -11.14 17.14 10.16
N ALA A 81 -11.17 18.12 9.26
CA ALA A 81 -12.39 18.54 8.56
C ALA A 81 -12.97 17.42 7.66
N TYR A 82 -12.10 16.64 7.02
CA TYR A 82 -12.50 15.47 6.25
C TYR A 82 -13.17 14.42 7.15
N CYS A 83 -12.54 14.05 8.26
CA CYS A 83 -13.08 13.08 9.22
C CYS A 83 -14.47 13.51 9.74
N ALA A 84 -14.62 14.80 10.08
CA ALA A 84 -15.90 15.37 10.50
C ALA A 84 -16.96 15.29 9.38
N THR A 85 -16.60 15.68 8.15
CA THR A 85 -17.49 15.66 6.98
C THR A 85 -18.02 14.26 6.70
N TRP A 86 -17.18 13.24 6.86
CA TRP A 86 -17.54 11.84 6.60
C TRP A 86 -18.06 11.09 7.83
N ASN A 87 -18.22 11.80 8.97
CA ASN A 87 -18.62 11.24 10.25
C ASN A 87 -17.80 9.99 10.61
N MET A 88 -16.48 10.10 10.48
CA MET A 88 -15.55 9.04 10.84
C MET A 88 -15.44 8.93 12.36
N ASP A 89 -15.29 7.70 12.86
CA ASP A 89 -15.19 7.44 14.29
C ASP A 89 -14.11 6.40 14.63
N ALA A 90 -14.01 6.02 15.90
CA ALA A 90 -13.01 5.08 16.41
C ALA A 90 -13.08 3.65 15.80
N ARG A 91 -14.09 3.34 14.98
CA ARG A 91 -14.14 2.10 14.21
C ARG A 91 -13.53 2.24 12.83
N ASP A 92 -13.38 3.45 12.33
CA ASP A 92 -12.75 3.71 11.04
C ASP A 92 -11.22 3.80 11.21
N TRP A 93 -10.52 3.76 10.08
CA TRP A 93 -9.06 3.80 10.01
C TRP A 93 -8.58 4.90 9.07
N MET A 94 -7.46 5.50 9.47
CA MET A 94 -6.62 6.36 8.66
C MET A 94 -5.26 5.67 8.51
N LEU A 95 -4.95 5.22 7.30
CA LEU A 95 -3.65 4.65 6.94
C LEU A 95 -2.79 5.80 6.37
N LEU A 96 -1.68 6.10 7.02
CA LEU A 96 -0.74 7.14 6.62
C LEU A 96 0.40 6.50 5.84
N GLU A 97 0.23 6.46 4.53
CA GLU A 97 1.23 6.13 3.52
C GLU A 97 1.77 7.46 2.97
N ASP A 98 3.08 7.58 2.79
CA ASP A 98 3.69 8.81 2.29
C ASP A 98 5.12 8.51 1.90
N ALA A 99 5.43 8.62 0.61
CA ALA A 99 6.79 8.64 0.13
C ALA A 99 7.39 10.06 0.07
N GLY A 100 6.72 11.07 0.63
CA GLY A 100 7.29 12.29 1.21
C GLY A 100 8.47 12.98 0.49
N ASP A 101 9.34 13.59 1.30
CA ASP A 101 10.67 14.08 0.89
C ASP A 101 11.72 13.07 1.34
N HIS A 102 12.15 12.21 0.42
CA HIS A 102 13.05 11.09 0.69
C HIS A 102 14.40 11.48 1.32
N ILE A 103 14.79 12.77 1.20
CA ILE A 103 15.88 13.37 1.98
C ILE A 103 15.33 14.58 2.74
N GLY A 104 14.80 14.32 3.92
CA GLY A 104 14.23 15.34 4.80
C GLY A 104 14.93 15.42 6.15
N ASN A 105 14.44 16.33 6.99
CA ASN A 105 14.75 16.32 8.42
C ASN A 105 13.81 15.30 9.10
N PRO A 106 14.32 14.16 9.62
CA PRO A 106 13.50 13.12 10.23
C PRO A 106 12.76 13.59 11.49
N ASP A 107 13.27 14.58 12.22
CA ASP A 107 12.60 15.12 13.41
C ASP A 107 11.40 15.98 13.03
N THR A 108 11.56 16.83 12.00
CA THR A 108 10.43 17.59 11.43
C THR A 108 9.38 16.64 10.85
N TYR A 109 9.82 15.58 10.17
CA TYR A 109 8.92 14.59 9.61
C TYR A 109 8.14 13.84 10.69
N GLN A 110 8.82 13.36 11.74
CA GLN A 110 8.17 12.74 12.89
C GLN A 110 7.10 13.67 13.48
N ALA A 111 7.44 14.94 13.74
CA ALA A 111 6.51 15.91 14.30
C ALA A 111 5.29 16.14 13.40
N ALA A 112 5.48 16.14 12.07
CA ALA A 112 4.37 16.27 11.12
C ALA A 112 3.44 15.04 11.15
N VAL A 113 4.00 13.82 11.15
CA VAL A 113 3.21 12.58 11.27
C VAL A 113 2.43 12.55 12.59
N GLU A 114 3.07 12.93 13.70
CA GLU A 114 2.39 13.03 15.00
C GLU A 114 1.24 14.04 14.98
N ALA A 115 1.43 15.22 14.37
CA ALA A 115 0.38 16.22 14.24
C ALA A 115 -0.81 15.73 13.41
N VAL A 116 -0.57 14.93 12.37
CA VAL A 116 -1.64 14.29 11.59
C VAL A 116 -2.40 13.27 12.43
N ILE A 117 -1.69 12.41 13.18
CA ILE A 117 -2.33 11.41 14.08
C ILE A 117 -3.22 12.11 15.11
N ASP A 118 -2.70 13.14 15.78
CA ASP A 118 -3.45 13.91 16.77
C ASP A 118 -4.71 14.55 16.17
N ALA A 119 -4.62 15.07 14.94
CA ALA A 119 -5.71 15.81 14.30
C ALA A 119 -6.89 14.94 13.84
N VAL A 120 -6.66 13.66 13.55
CA VAL A 120 -7.72 12.75 13.07
C VAL A 120 -8.38 11.95 14.20
N ALA A 121 -7.93 12.12 15.44
CA ALA A 121 -8.60 11.51 16.59
C ALA A 121 -10.10 11.89 16.65
N PRO A 122 -11.01 10.94 17.00
CA PRO A 122 -10.75 9.62 17.56
C PRO A 122 -10.63 8.49 16.52
N VAL A 123 -10.47 8.80 15.22
CA VAL A 123 -10.25 7.77 14.18
C VAL A 123 -8.94 7.02 14.49
N ARG A 124 -8.92 5.70 14.24
CA ARG A 124 -7.71 4.91 14.45
C ARG A 124 -6.68 5.23 13.37
N CYS A 125 -5.43 5.42 13.77
CA CYS A 125 -4.34 5.62 12.82
C CYS A 125 -3.46 4.38 12.69
N ALA A 126 -3.00 4.15 11.47
CA ALA A 126 -1.82 3.34 11.22
C ALA A 126 -0.80 4.15 10.42
N VAL A 127 0.47 4.03 10.76
CA VAL A 127 1.60 4.62 10.02
C VAL A 127 2.26 3.52 9.22
N ILE A 128 2.46 3.77 7.93
CA ILE A 128 3.04 2.81 6.99
C ILE A 128 4.48 3.25 6.68
N THR A 129 5.45 2.38 6.95
CA THR A 129 6.84 2.59 6.51
C THR A 129 6.92 2.50 4.99
N ALA A 130 7.72 3.34 4.35
CA ALA A 130 7.92 3.24 2.91
C ALA A 130 9.03 2.21 2.62
N PHE A 131 8.94 1.52 1.50
CA PHE A 131 9.91 0.50 1.15
C PHE A 131 11.16 1.09 0.50
N ASP A 132 12.28 0.38 0.63
CA ASP A 132 13.53 0.74 -0.03
C ASP A 132 13.54 0.35 -1.51
N TYR A 133 14.06 1.27 -2.32
CA TYR A 133 14.18 1.07 -3.75
C TYR A 133 15.47 0.31 -4.06
N PRO A 134 15.47 -0.64 -5.00
CA PRO A 134 16.68 -1.40 -5.30
C PRO A 134 17.76 -0.49 -5.89
N VAL A 135 18.88 -0.36 -5.16
CA VAL A 135 20.07 0.34 -5.63
C VAL A 135 20.64 -0.46 -6.81
N GLY A 136 20.73 0.17 -8.00
CA GLY A 136 21.38 -0.45 -9.17
C GLY A 136 20.49 -0.70 -10.39
N ILE A 137 19.18 -0.44 -10.30
CA ILE A 137 18.26 -0.49 -11.46
C ILE A 137 17.69 0.89 -11.82
N GLY A 138 18.46 1.95 -11.57
CA GLY A 138 18.13 3.33 -11.95
C GLY A 138 17.44 4.16 -10.86
N ALA A 139 17.12 3.58 -9.71
CA ALA A 139 16.60 4.33 -8.56
C ALA A 139 17.69 5.24 -7.97
N ASP A 140 17.35 6.52 -7.75
CA ASP A 140 18.23 7.46 -7.04
C ASP A 140 18.48 6.95 -5.60
N PRO A 141 19.74 6.89 -5.12
CA PRO A 141 20.07 6.58 -3.72
C PRO A 141 19.37 7.46 -2.67
N ASN A 142 18.81 8.58 -3.10
CA ASN A 142 18.00 9.46 -2.28
C ASN A 142 16.64 8.88 -1.94
N TYR A 143 16.18 7.88 -2.70
CA TYR A 143 14.93 7.20 -2.44
C TYR A 143 15.06 6.15 -1.32
N GLN A 144 16.25 5.82 -0.81
CA GLN A 144 16.39 4.86 0.30
C GLN A 144 15.81 5.40 1.63
N TRP A 145 14.72 4.82 2.11
CA TRP A 145 14.01 5.21 3.34
C TRP A 145 14.67 4.76 4.63
N ASP A 146 15.47 3.70 4.58
CA ASP A 146 16.30 3.25 5.71
C ASP A 146 17.70 3.86 5.69
N ARG A 147 18.02 4.68 4.69
CA ARG A 147 19.28 5.42 4.68
C ARG A 147 19.35 6.37 5.88
N ILE A 148 20.43 6.24 6.64
CA ILE A 148 20.74 7.15 7.73
C ILE A 148 20.99 8.56 7.17
N ILE A 149 20.19 9.52 7.60
CA ILE A 149 20.30 10.91 7.15
C ILE A 149 21.50 11.57 7.86
N PRO A 150 22.48 12.12 7.11
CA PRO A 150 23.62 12.82 7.70
C PRO A 150 23.18 13.95 8.63
N GLY A 151 23.80 14.03 9.81
CA GLY A 151 23.50 15.04 10.83
C GLY A 151 22.38 14.66 11.81
N PHE A 152 21.57 13.63 11.51
CA PHE A 152 20.47 13.19 12.38
C PHE A 152 20.68 11.80 12.99
N GLY A 153 21.51 10.95 12.38
CA GLY A 153 21.84 9.63 12.91
C GLY A 153 20.69 8.60 12.85
N ARG A 154 19.62 8.91 12.12
CA ARG A 154 18.48 8.01 11.88
C ARG A 154 17.86 8.24 10.49
N SER A 155 17.02 7.30 10.06
CA SER A 155 16.36 7.31 8.76
C SER A 155 14.95 7.93 8.82
N MET A 156 14.31 8.10 7.65
CA MET A 156 12.93 8.59 7.57
C MET A 156 11.93 7.52 8.04
N ASN A 157 12.18 6.23 7.76
CA ASN A 157 11.39 5.14 8.35
C ASN A 157 11.51 5.09 9.88
N ALA A 158 12.70 5.34 10.44
CA ALA A 158 12.86 5.43 11.88
C ALA A 158 12.02 6.58 12.49
N ALA A 159 11.85 7.69 11.77
CA ALA A 159 10.94 8.77 12.18
C ALA A 159 9.47 8.35 12.17
N LYS A 160 9.01 7.60 11.16
CA LYS A 160 7.65 7.04 11.09
C LYS A 160 7.36 6.08 12.25
N ILE A 161 8.30 5.17 12.51
CA ILE A 161 8.22 4.21 13.62
C ILE A 161 8.13 4.94 14.96
N ALA A 162 8.96 5.96 15.16
CA ALA A 162 8.94 6.77 16.37
C ALA A 162 7.61 7.54 16.55
N ALA A 163 7.06 8.12 15.48
CA ALA A 163 5.75 8.80 15.52
C ALA A 163 4.61 7.84 15.87
N ALA A 164 4.62 6.64 15.26
CA ALA A 164 3.62 5.62 15.56
C ALA A 164 3.66 5.20 17.03
N ALA A 165 4.87 4.94 17.54
CA ALA A 165 5.09 4.55 18.92
C ALA A 165 4.70 5.67 19.92
N SER A 166 5.05 6.93 19.64
CA SER A 166 4.78 8.06 20.53
C SER A 166 3.29 8.36 20.69
N ARG A 167 2.48 8.06 19.67
CA ARG A 167 1.02 8.28 19.67
C ARG A 167 0.17 7.03 19.82
N GLY A 168 0.80 5.87 20.01
CA GLY A 168 0.10 4.59 20.08
C GLY A 168 -0.68 4.24 18.80
N ALA A 169 -0.24 4.76 17.65
CA ALA A 169 -0.78 4.37 16.36
C ALA A 169 -0.25 2.99 15.95
N LEU A 170 -1.02 2.26 15.13
CA LEU A 170 -0.57 0.99 14.59
C LEU A 170 0.61 1.21 13.64
N LEU A 171 1.69 0.46 13.77
CA LEU A 171 2.74 0.42 12.76
C LEU A 171 2.43 -0.68 11.74
N ILE A 172 2.52 -0.34 10.45
CA ILE A 172 2.50 -1.31 9.35
C ILE A 172 3.87 -1.22 8.67
N ASP A 173 4.72 -2.21 8.96
CA ASP A 173 6.08 -2.28 8.41
C ASP A 173 6.06 -2.94 7.02
N GLU A 174 5.76 -2.14 6.01
CA GLU A 174 5.83 -2.57 4.60
C GLU A 174 7.27 -2.71 4.12
N ASN A 175 8.25 -1.99 4.69
CA ASN A 175 9.63 -2.04 4.20
C ASN A 175 10.21 -3.45 4.35
N ALA A 176 10.22 -3.96 5.59
CA ALA A 176 10.76 -5.28 5.89
C ALA A 176 9.99 -6.39 5.15
N ALA A 177 8.67 -6.22 5.02
CA ALA A 177 7.82 -7.21 4.35
C ALA A 177 8.04 -7.25 2.82
N MET A 178 8.28 -6.09 2.20
CA MET A 178 8.55 -5.97 0.77
C MET A 178 9.96 -6.47 0.43
N ASP A 179 10.97 -6.18 1.26
CA ASP A 179 12.33 -6.68 1.06
C ASP A 179 12.43 -8.20 1.16
N ALA A 180 11.76 -8.79 2.15
CA ALA A 180 11.68 -10.25 2.27
C ALA A 180 10.95 -10.89 1.08
N TYR A 181 9.89 -10.24 0.60
CA TYR A 181 9.13 -10.70 -0.56
C TYR A 181 9.96 -10.62 -1.84
N ARG A 182 10.58 -9.47 -2.12
CA ARG A 182 11.48 -9.26 -3.26
C ARG A 182 12.59 -10.29 -3.30
N SER A 183 13.25 -10.53 -2.16
CA SER A 183 14.32 -11.53 -2.05
C SER A 183 13.83 -12.93 -2.43
N THR A 184 12.63 -13.30 -2.00
CA THR A 184 12.02 -14.61 -2.29
C THR A 184 11.63 -14.75 -3.76
N THR A 185 10.97 -13.75 -4.34
CA THR A 185 10.44 -13.82 -5.71
C THR A 185 11.54 -13.74 -6.76
N LEU A 186 12.57 -12.92 -6.52
CA LEU A 186 13.76 -12.87 -7.37
C LEU A 186 14.48 -14.21 -7.37
N ALA A 187 14.67 -14.84 -6.21
CA ALA A 187 15.32 -16.14 -6.11
C ALA A 187 14.52 -17.28 -6.78
N THR A 188 13.19 -17.16 -6.83
CA THR A 188 12.32 -18.25 -7.29
C THR A 188 12.01 -18.15 -8.78
N ASP A 189 11.60 -16.97 -9.28
CA ASP A 189 11.15 -16.80 -10.66
C ASP A 189 11.85 -15.67 -11.41
N LEU A 190 12.78 -14.95 -10.77
CA LEU A 190 13.32 -13.66 -11.22
C LEU A 190 12.23 -12.57 -11.34
N LEU A 191 11.13 -12.72 -10.60
CA LEU A 191 10.06 -11.73 -10.52
C LEU A 191 10.46 -10.63 -9.55
N ASP A 192 10.49 -9.39 -10.02
CA ASP A 192 10.70 -8.21 -9.17
C ASP A 192 9.33 -7.59 -8.82
N PRO A 193 8.96 -7.46 -7.53
CA PRO A 193 7.72 -6.83 -7.11
C PRO A 193 7.64 -5.34 -7.48
N MET A 194 8.73 -4.72 -7.94
CA MET A 194 8.78 -3.37 -8.49
C MET A 194 8.52 -3.29 -9.99
N GLN A 195 8.51 -4.43 -10.71
CA GLN A 195 8.41 -4.42 -12.15
C GLN A 195 6.96 -4.25 -12.62
N HIS A 196 6.75 -3.25 -13.47
CA HIS A 196 5.47 -2.92 -14.06
C HIS A 196 5.14 -3.87 -15.21
N ILE A 197 3.88 -3.82 -15.68
CA ILE A 197 3.38 -4.73 -16.72
C ILE A 197 4.01 -4.48 -18.10
N ASP A 198 4.57 -3.29 -18.33
CA ASP A 198 5.35 -2.95 -19.53
C ASP A 198 6.82 -3.44 -19.44
N GLY A 199 7.18 -4.08 -18.33
CA GLY A 199 8.52 -4.59 -18.07
C GLY A 199 9.49 -3.55 -17.53
N THR A 200 9.06 -2.31 -17.30
CA THR A 200 9.91 -1.26 -16.73
C THR A 200 9.94 -1.32 -15.21
N ILE A 201 11.01 -0.76 -14.63
CA ILE A 201 11.13 -0.46 -13.22
C ILE A 201 11.49 1.02 -13.16
N ASP A 202 10.57 1.85 -12.65
CA ASP A 202 10.83 3.28 -12.49
C ASP A 202 11.62 3.62 -11.22
N GLY A 203 11.91 2.58 -10.42
CA GLY A 203 12.67 2.71 -9.18
C GLY A 203 11.89 3.38 -8.07
N ILE A 204 10.57 3.55 -8.20
CA ILE A 204 9.70 4.18 -7.21
C ILE A 204 8.45 3.33 -6.97
N HIS A 205 7.68 2.95 -7.98
CA HIS A 205 6.36 2.35 -7.72
C HIS A 205 6.41 0.83 -7.71
N ALA A 206 5.75 0.21 -6.73
CA ALA A 206 5.52 -1.23 -6.73
C ALA A 206 4.75 -1.62 -8.00
N GLY A 207 5.13 -2.75 -8.60
CA GLY A 207 4.35 -3.40 -9.65
C GLY A 207 3.14 -4.15 -9.08
N PRO A 208 2.38 -4.88 -9.93
CA PRO A 208 1.15 -5.56 -9.53
C PRO A 208 1.33 -6.50 -8.34
N TRP A 209 2.42 -7.27 -8.34
CA TRP A 209 2.72 -8.22 -7.28
C TRP A 209 3.20 -7.55 -6.00
N GLY A 210 3.89 -6.42 -6.11
CA GLY A 210 4.27 -5.58 -4.97
C GLY A 210 3.04 -4.94 -4.32
N THR A 211 2.15 -4.35 -5.11
CA THR A 211 0.87 -3.80 -4.62
C THR A 211 0.01 -4.85 -3.92
N LEU A 212 -0.09 -6.07 -4.46
CA LEU A 212 -0.82 -7.16 -3.78
C LEU A 212 -0.14 -7.58 -2.47
N LYS A 213 1.19 -7.49 -2.39
CA LYS A 213 1.94 -7.72 -1.15
C LYS A 213 1.65 -6.64 -0.11
N GLU A 214 1.65 -5.36 -0.48
CA GLU A 214 1.25 -4.25 0.40
C GLU A 214 -0.15 -4.50 0.98
N VAL A 215 -1.11 -4.87 0.13
CA VAL A 215 -2.47 -5.23 0.58
C VAL A 215 -2.46 -6.37 1.59
N SER A 216 -1.71 -7.44 1.33
CA SER A 216 -1.57 -8.57 2.26
C SER A 216 -1.03 -8.13 3.64
N VAL A 217 -0.01 -7.28 3.65
CA VAL A 217 0.59 -6.73 4.88
C VAL A 217 -0.42 -5.87 5.64
N ARG A 218 -1.11 -4.96 4.94
CA ARG A 218 -2.13 -4.08 5.55
C ARG A 218 -3.29 -4.87 6.12
N LEU A 219 -3.84 -5.84 5.37
CA LEU A 219 -4.95 -6.67 5.85
C LEU A 219 -4.53 -7.50 7.05
N THR A 220 -3.29 -7.97 7.12
CA THR A 220 -2.77 -8.68 8.29
C THR A 220 -2.69 -7.76 9.50
N ALA A 221 -2.09 -6.57 9.35
CA ALA A 221 -1.96 -5.61 10.43
C ALA A 221 -3.30 -5.10 10.96
N LEU A 222 -4.30 -4.93 10.08
CA LEU A 222 -5.66 -4.54 10.44
C LEU A 222 -6.51 -5.70 11.01
N GLY A 223 -5.96 -6.91 11.10
CA GLY A 223 -6.68 -8.10 11.59
C GLY A 223 -7.75 -8.62 10.62
N LEU A 224 -7.66 -8.26 9.34
CA LEU A 224 -8.61 -8.61 8.28
C LEU A 224 -8.18 -9.84 7.46
N ALA A 225 -6.92 -10.26 7.52
CA ALA A 225 -6.40 -11.37 6.70
C ALA A 225 -7.23 -12.66 6.85
N GLY A 226 -7.57 -13.08 8.07
CA GLY A 226 -8.41 -14.27 8.31
C GLY A 226 -9.89 -14.10 7.93
N SER A 227 -10.31 -12.88 7.59
CA SER A 227 -11.66 -12.62 7.07
C SER A 227 -11.72 -12.74 5.53
N VAL A 228 -10.57 -12.73 4.85
CA VAL A 228 -10.47 -13.03 3.42
C VAL A 228 -10.46 -14.54 3.24
N ARG A 229 -11.63 -15.11 2.93
CA ARG A 229 -11.84 -16.56 2.77
C ARG A 229 -11.81 -17.01 1.31
N SER A 230 -12.06 -16.10 0.37
CA SER A 230 -12.00 -16.36 -1.06
C SER A 230 -11.16 -15.30 -1.74
N ILE A 231 -10.30 -15.75 -2.66
CA ILE A 231 -9.54 -14.91 -3.59
C ILE A 231 -9.94 -15.14 -5.04
N GLU A 232 -11.12 -15.72 -5.29
CA GLU A 232 -11.62 -16.11 -6.62
C GLU A 232 -11.53 -14.99 -7.66
N ALA A 233 -11.95 -13.77 -7.30
CA ALA A 233 -11.91 -12.65 -8.25
C ALA A 233 -10.46 -12.28 -8.63
N LEU A 234 -9.54 -12.37 -7.66
CA LEU A 234 -8.12 -12.11 -7.89
C LEU A 234 -7.48 -13.23 -8.73
N THR A 235 -7.77 -14.50 -8.42
CA THR A 235 -7.25 -15.64 -9.19
C THR A 235 -7.82 -15.68 -10.61
N SER A 236 -9.06 -15.23 -10.81
CA SER A 236 -9.66 -15.04 -12.13
C SER A 236 -8.92 -13.99 -12.96
N ILE A 237 -8.62 -12.82 -12.37
CA ILE A 237 -7.78 -11.80 -13.02
C ILE A 237 -6.41 -12.38 -13.35
N ALA A 238 -5.74 -13.00 -12.37
CA ALA A 238 -4.42 -13.57 -12.53
C ALA A 238 -4.37 -14.64 -13.63
N ASN A 239 -5.39 -15.49 -13.73
CA ASN A 239 -5.45 -16.56 -14.72
C ASN A 239 -5.71 -16.04 -16.14
N VAL A 240 -6.45 -14.94 -16.31
CA VAL A 240 -6.72 -14.41 -17.66
C VAL A 240 -5.64 -13.44 -18.13
N ASP A 241 -5.12 -12.59 -17.24
CA ASP A 241 -4.09 -11.60 -17.57
C ASP A 241 -2.67 -12.07 -17.22
N PHE A 242 -2.45 -13.37 -17.01
CA PHE A 242 -1.14 -13.86 -16.54
C PHE A 242 0.00 -13.30 -17.41
N THR A 243 -0.09 -13.33 -18.74
CA THR A 243 0.96 -12.80 -19.61
C THR A 243 1.32 -11.33 -19.32
N ARG A 244 0.34 -10.49 -18.99
CA ARG A 244 0.58 -9.08 -18.64
C ARG A 244 1.16 -8.95 -17.24
N LEU A 245 0.86 -9.88 -16.34
CA LEU A 245 1.36 -9.94 -14.97
C LEU A 245 2.71 -10.67 -14.86
N GLN A 246 3.41 -10.93 -15.96
CA GLN A 246 4.69 -11.64 -15.93
C GLN A 246 5.76 -10.92 -15.13
N CYS A 247 5.84 -9.58 -15.25
CA CYS A 247 6.71 -8.72 -14.41
C CYS A 247 8.14 -9.28 -14.24
N GLY A 248 8.77 -9.66 -15.35
CA GLY A 248 10.14 -10.20 -15.39
C GLY A 248 10.30 -11.70 -15.12
N ALA A 249 9.24 -12.38 -14.67
CA ALA A 249 9.30 -13.79 -14.36
C ALA A 249 9.70 -14.63 -15.58
N THR A 250 10.67 -15.54 -15.40
CA THR A 250 11.19 -16.38 -16.50
C THR A 250 10.38 -17.63 -16.75
N VAL A 251 9.74 -18.17 -15.71
CA VAL A 251 8.83 -19.32 -15.79
C VAL A 251 7.44 -18.85 -15.41
N TRP A 252 6.62 -18.53 -16.41
CA TRP A 252 5.35 -17.85 -16.17
C TRP A 252 4.19 -18.45 -16.96
N ASN A 253 3.08 -18.71 -16.24
CA ASN A 253 1.82 -19.20 -16.78
C ASN A 253 0.68 -18.88 -15.79
N GLY A 254 -0.57 -19.16 -16.18
CA GLY A 254 -1.75 -18.94 -15.33
C GLY A 254 -1.66 -19.62 -13.96
N THR A 255 -1.18 -20.87 -13.90
CA THR A 255 -1.01 -21.61 -12.63
C THR A 255 0.00 -20.92 -11.71
N ARG A 256 1.10 -20.38 -12.27
CA ARG A 256 2.10 -19.64 -11.49
C ARG A 256 1.51 -18.35 -10.94
N ALA A 257 0.79 -17.58 -11.77
CA ALA A 257 0.12 -16.36 -11.34
C ALA A 257 -0.89 -16.64 -10.20
N ILE A 258 -1.70 -17.71 -10.31
CA ILE A 258 -2.61 -18.13 -9.24
C ILE A 258 -1.85 -18.48 -7.95
N SER A 259 -0.73 -19.21 -8.06
CA SER A 259 0.08 -19.59 -6.90
C SER A 259 0.60 -18.37 -6.13
N TYR A 260 0.94 -17.28 -6.83
CA TYR A 260 1.31 -16.02 -6.20
C TYR A 260 0.15 -15.38 -5.43
N CYS A 261 -1.07 -15.38 -6.00
CA CYS A 261 -2.26 -14.93 -5.27
C CYS A 261 -2.46 -15.75 -3.98
N SER A 262 -2.34 -17.07 -4.05
CA SER A 262 -2.48 -17.96 -2.88
C SER A 262 -1.40 -17.73 -1.83
N ALA A 263 -0.15 -17.51 -2.25
CA ALA A 263 0.96 -17.25 -1.33
C ALA A 263 0.80 -15.92 -0.58
N LEU A 264 0.22 -14.90 -1.23
CA LEU A 264 -0.05 -13.60 -0.62
C LEU A 264 -1.24 -13.63 0.35
N PHE A 265 -2.20 -14.54 0.14
CA PHE A 265 -3.42 -14.66 0.96
C PHE A 265 -3.64 -16.10 1.42
N PRO A 266 -2.76 -16.66 2.28
CA PRO A 266 -2.72 -18.09 2.57
C PRO A 266 -3.91 -18.61 3.39
N ALA A 267 -4.71 -17.72 3.99
CA ALA A 267 -5.92 -18.08 4.73
C ALA A 267 -7.15 -18.26 3.81
N ALA A 268 -7.04 -17.86 2.53
CA ALA A 268 -8.13 -17.95 1.58
C ALA A 268 -8.15 -19.30 0.86
N GLU A 269 -9.34 -19.81 0.61
CA GLU A 269 -9.56 -20.94 -0.27
C GLU A 269 -9.30 -20.53 -1.72
N VAL A 270 -8.64 -21.42 -2.45
CA VAL A 270 -8.43 -21.31 -3.90
C VAL A 270 -9.53 -22.18 -4.55
N PRO A 271 -10.44 -21.59 -5.34
CA PRO A 271 -11.45 -22.35 -6.06
C PRO A 271 -10.85 -23.27 -7.13
#